data_AF-A0A0F7JKX5-F1
#
_entry.id   AF-A0A0F7JKX5-F1
#
_cell.length_a   1.000
_cell.length_b   1.000
_cell.length_c   1.000
_cell.angle_alpha   90.00
_cell.angle_beta   90.00
_cell.angle_gamma   90.00
#
_symmetry.space_group_name_H-M   'P 1'
#
loop_
_entity.id
_entity.type
_entity.pdbx_description
1 polymer ?
#
loop_
_entity_poly.entity_id
_entity_poly.type
_entity_poly.pdbx_seq_one_letter_code
_entity_poly.pdbx_strand_id
1 'polypeptide(L)' 'MSFSDRRIGQPVTFAAALGVREGETLELNRPTSATCPRCGQEPRLHHHVSPKGRDITVWIPVEHYCRPS' A
#
# COMPACT_ATOMS: atom_id res chain seq x y z
N MET A 1 7.00 -35.87 2.63
CA MET A 1 5.94 -35.03 2.02
C MET A 1 6.60 -33.79 1.48
N SER A 2 6.69 -33.64 0.16
CA SER A 2 7.35 -32.51 -0.49
C SER A 2 6.29 -31.44 -0.77
N PHE A 3 6.33 -30.32 -0.04
CA PHE A 3 5.64 -29.10 -0.47
C PHE A 3 6.54 -28.44 -1.50
N SER A 4 6.36 -28.78 -2.78
CA SER A 4 6.92 -27.99 -3.87
C SER A 4 6.22 -26.63 -3.82
N ASP A 5 6.89 -25.64 -3.25
CA ASP A 5 6.44 -24.26 -3.25
C ASP A 5 6.37 -23.81 -4.72
N ARG A 6 5.16 -23.87 -5.30
CA ARG A 6 4.87 -23.65 -6.74
C ARG A 6 5.28 -22.25 -7.24
N ARG A 7 5.84 -21.42 -6.37
CA ARG A 7 6.35 -20.07 -6.65
C ARG A 7 7.84 -20.04 -7.00
N ILE A 8 8.59 -21.10 -6.72
CA ILE A 8 10.03 -21.16 -7.01
C ILE A 8 10.22 -21.34 -8.52
N GLY A 9 10.64 -20.27 -9.21
CA GLY A 9 10.98 -20.28 -10.63
C GLY A 9 9.94 -19.67 -11.58
N GLN A 10 8.81 -19.15 -11.08
CA GLN A 10 7.88 -18.38 -11.91
C GLN A 10 8.29 -16.90 -11.98
N PRO A 11 8.32 -16.27 -13.16
CA PRO A 11 8.53 -14.83 -13.27
C PRO A 11 7.42 -14.10 -12.52
N VAL A 12 7.77 -13.45 -11.41
CA VAL A 12 6.82 -12.61 -10.67
C VAL A 12 6.69 -11.30 -11.43
N THR A 13 5.52 -11.04 -12.01
CA THR A 13 5.24 -9.74 -12.61
C THR A 13 5.26 -8.67 -11.53
N PHE A 14 5.60 -7.43 -11.86
CA PHE A 14 5.57 -6.32 -10.89
C PHE A 14 4.17 -6.19 -10.22
N ALA A 15 3.10 -6.47 -10.96
CA ALA A 15 1.73 -6.52 -10.44
C ALA A 15 1.53 -7.66 -9.42
N ALA A 16 2.04 -8.86 -9.70
CA ALA A 16 1.99 -10.00 -8.79
C ALA A 16 2.85 -9.79 -7.53
N ALA A 17 4.02 -9.16 -7.66
CA ALA A 17 4.90 -8.81 -6.53
C ALA A 17 4.22 -7.84 -5.56
N LEU A 18 3.33 -7.00 -6.07
CA LEU A 18 2.58 -6.02 -5.31
C LEU A 18 1.18 -6.50 -4.91
N GLY A 19 0.80 -7.72 -5.31
CA GLY A 19 -0.48 -8.34 -4.92
C GLY A 19 -1.73 -7.73 -5.55
N VAL A 20 -1.62 -6.99 -6.67
CA VAL A 20 -2.74 -6.28 -7.30
C VAL A 20 -2.97 -6.74 -8.74
N ARG A 21 -4.24 -6.89 -9.15
CA ARG A 21 -4.63 -7.30 -10.51
C ARG A 21 -4.30 -6.18 -11.52
N GLU A 22 -4.10 -6.55 -12.78
CA GLU A 22 -3.93 -5.56 -13.85
C GLU A 22 -5.24 -4.77 -14.05
N GLY A 23 -5.12 -3.45 -14.21
CA GLY A 23 -6.25 -2.53 -14.34
C GLY A 23 -6.82 -2.00 -13.03
N GLU A 24 -6.39 -2.52 -11.87
CA GLU A 24 -6.81 -2.02 -10.55
C GLU A 24 -5.81 -1.00 -9.97
N THR A 25 -6.36 -0.02 -9.24
CA THR A 25 -5.58 0.94 -8.45
C THR A 25 -4.66 0.19 -7.49
N LEU A 26 -3.38 0.56 -7.51
CA LEU A 26 -2.40 0.02 -6.58
C LEU A 26 -2.44 0.82 -5.28
N GLU A 27 -3.03 0.24 -4.24
CA GLU A 27 -2.98 0.78 -2.88
C GLU A 27 -1.70 0.32 -2.19
N LEU A 28 -0.81 1.25 -1.83
CA LEU A 28 0.46 0.91 -1.17
C LEU A 28 0.33 0.63 0.33
N ASN A 29 -0.72 1.17 0.97
CA ASN A 29 -1.03 0.97 2.38
C ASN A 29 -2.52 1.26 2.64
N ARG A 30 -2.93 1.13 3.92
CA ARG A 30 -4.31 1.38 4.37
C ARG A 30 -4.42 2.66 5.20
N PRO A 31 -5.58 3.32 5.27
CA PRO A 31 -5.75 4.53 6.09
C PRO A 31 -5.42 4.25 7.56
N THR A 32 -5.89 3.11 8.09
CA THR A 32 -5.63 2.70 9.49
C THR A 32 -4.15 2.54 9.83
N SER A 33 -3.30 2.23 8.84
CA SER A 33 -1.85 2.13 9.04
C SER A 33 -1.14 3.48 9.07
N ALA A 34 -1.80 4.54 8.59
CA ALA A 34 -1.27 5.91 8.52
C ALA A 34 -1.96 6.87 9.51
N THR A 35 -3.07 6.46 10.13
CA THR A 35 -3.73 7.18 11.23
C THR A 35 -2.83 7.21 12.47
N CYS A 36 -2.79 8.35 13.16
CA CYS A 36 -2.04 8.43 14.42
C CYS A 36 -2.62 7.49 15.48
N PRO A 37 -1.82 6.56 16.03
CA PRO A 37 -2.32 5.61 17.03
C PRO A 37 -2.61 6.26 18.39
N ARG A 38 -2.14 7.49 18.62
CA ARG A 38 -2.32 8.19 19.91
C ARG A 38 -3.60 9.01 19.98
N CYS A 39 -3.88 9.81 18.95
CA CYS A 39 -5.00 10.75 18.96
C CYS A 39 -6.02 10.51 17.83
N GLY A 40 -5.79 9.54 16.94
CA GLY A 40 -6.69 9.25 15.83
C GLY A 40 -6.62 10.25 14.68
N GLN A 41 -5.62 11.14 14.64
CA GLN A 41 -5.45 12.10 13.54
C GLN A 41 -5.45 11.37 12.18
N GLU A 42 -6.37 11.77 11.30
CA GLU A 42 -6.57 11.14 10.00
C GLU A 42 -5.42 11.45 9.03
N PRO A 43 -4.98 10.45 8.24
CA PRO A 43 -3.98 10.64 7.20
C PRO A 43 -4.56 11.36 5.98
N ARG A 44 -3.69 11.84 5.10
CA ARG A 44 -4.08 12.35 3.78
C ARG A 44 -3.90 11.28 2.71
N LEU A 45 -4.84 11.20 1.77
CA LEU A 45 -4.67 10.38 0.58
C LEU A 45 -3.84 11.13 -0.45
N HIS A 46 -2.77 10.51 -0.93
CA HIS A 46 -2.05 10.95 -2.11
C HIS A 46 -2.32 9.98 -3.26
N HIS A 47 -2.73 10.54 -4.40
CA HIS A 47 -2.98 9.82 -5.63
C HIS A 47 -1.97 10.26 -6.69
N HIS A 48 -1.45 9.29 -7.42
CA HIS A 48 -0.48 9.50 -8.48
C HIS A 48 -0.74 8.51 -9.62
N VAL A 49 -0.61 9.00 -10.86
CA VAL A 49 -0.61 8.14 -12.05
C VAL A 49 0.82 7.93 -12.49
N SER A 50 1.29 6.69 -12.44
CA SER A 50 2.65 6.34 -12.87
C SER A 50 2.89 6.65 -14.35
N PRO A 51 4.15 6.74 -14.81
CA PRO A 51 4.46 6.94 -16.23
C PRO A 51 3.89 5.88 -17.18
N LYS A 52 3.50 4.70 -16.66
CA LYS A 52 2.84 3.63 -17.42
C LYS A 52 1.31 3.71 -17.40
N GLY A 53 0.75 4.82 -16.91
CA GLY A 53 -0.70 5.07 -16.87
C GLY A 53 -1.44 4.35 -15.74
N ARG A 54 -0.74 3.81 -14.75
CA ARG A 54 -1.35 3.12 -13.61
C ARG A 54 -1.67 4.07 -12.47
N ASP A 55 -2.89 3.99 -11.94
CA ASP A 55 -3.32 4.63 -10.70
C ASP A 55 -2.64 4.00 -9.47
N ILE A 56 -2.03 4.85 -8.65
CA ILE A 56 -1.36 4.51 -7.40
C ILE A 56 -1.91 5.40 -6.29
N THR A 57 -2.27 4.81 -5.17
CA THR A 57 -2.72 5.53 -3.98
C THR A 57 -1.86 5.19 -2.76
N VAL A 58 -1.59 6.20 -1.94
CA VAL A 58 -0.86 6.06 -0.68
C VAL A 58 -1.44 6.98 0.38
N TRP A 59 -1.68 6.44 1.57
CA TRP A 59 -2.07 7.20 2.76
C TRP A 59 -0.82 7.70 3.48
N ILE A 60 -0.70 9.03 3.58
CA ILE A 60 0.46 9.69 4.18
C ILE A 60 0.06 10.21 5.57
N PRO A 61 0.77 9.83 6.64
CA PRO A 61 0.59 10.42 7.94
C PRO A 61 0.75 11.94 7.87
N VAL A 62 -0.15 12.68 8.50
CA VAL A 62 -0.04 14.13 8.60
C VAL A 62 0.79 14.47 9.83
N GLU A 63 1.77 15.36 9.68
CA GLU A 63 2.52 15.89 10.81
C GLU A 63 1.57 16.67 11.74
N HIS A 64 1.56 16.31 13.00
CA HIS A 64 0.68 16.91 14.00
C HIS A 64 1.28 16.74 15.39
N TYR A 65 0.82 17.58 16.33
CA TYR A 65 1.19 17.48 17.73
C TYR A 65 0.14 16.67 18.50
N CYS A 66 0.57 15.55 19.10
CA CYS A 66 -0.23 14.81 20.06
C CYS A 66 -0.14 15.46 21.44
N ARG A 67 -1.26 15.92 22.01
CA ARG A 67 -1.28 16.25 23.45
C ARG A 67 -1.03 14.96 24.26
N PRO A 68 -0.16 15.01 25.29
CA PRO A 68 -0.06 13.90 26.24
C PRO A 68 -1.38 13.75 27.00
N SER A 69 -1.84 12.50 27.12
CA SER A 69 -2.96 12.10 27.96
C SER A 69 -2.63 12.27 29.44
#